data_AF-M0MLP9-F1
#
_entry.id   AF-M0MLP9-F1
#
_cell.length_a   1.000
_cell.length_b   1.000
_cell.length_c   1.000
_cell.angle_alpha   90.00
_cell.angle_beta   90.00
_cell.angle_gamma   90.00
#
_symmetry.space_group_name_H-M   'P 1'
#
loop_
_entity.id
_entity.type
_entity.pdbx_description
1 polymer ?
#
loop_
_entity_poly.entity_id
_entity_poly.type
_entity_poly.pdbx_seq_one_letter_code
_entity_poly.pdbx_strand_id
1 'polypeptide(L)'
;MRALAEALSDGRLTDAERDALGFLGDGATGETYYQVDFVVGEPIENLRGPNGTYRNDELLRFAHGSTAEPITRRSEGEFITDESMADRIESRNITVENGTATTTFTVADGESVTLTLASYEKIGPGWSPETEAQQTFVDSDTRTFESGTHTLTVDLPDEDDSSAEDGDKSN
;
A
#
# COMPACT_ATOMS: atom_id res chain seq x y z
N MET A 1 8.74 2.51 -36.13
CA MET A 1 7.74 3.17 -35.26
C MET A 1 6.33 2.98 -35.82
N ARG A 2 5.81 1.75 -35.80
CA ARG A 2 4.41 1.44 -36.16
C ARG A 2 3.84 0.28 -35.32
N ALA A 3 4.70 -0.55 -34.73
CA ALA A 3 4.33 -1.61 -33.80
C ALA A 3 3.88 -1.13 -32.41
N LEU A 4 4.29 0.07 -31.96
CA LEU A 4 3.98 0.55 -30.60
C LEU A 4 2.50 0.99 -30.43
N ALA A 5 1.82 1.33 -31.52
CA ALA A 5 0.43 1.81 -31.48
C ALA A 5 -0.61 0.69 -31.64
N GLU A 6 -0.25 -0.44 -32.25
CA GLU A 6 -1.18 -1.58 -32.42
C GLU A 6 -1.20 -2.51 -31.19
N ALA A 7 -0.13 -2.59 -30.41
CA ALA A 7 -0.08 -3.43 -29.20
C ALA A 7 -0.99 -2.96 -28.04
N LEU A 8 -1.42 -1.70 -28.06
CA LEU A 8 -2.38 -1.15 -27.07
C LEU A 8 -3.85 -1.39 -27.45
N SER A 9 -4.14 -1.89 -28.67
CA SER A 9 -5.52 -1.93 -29.18
C SER A 9 -6.28 -3.22 -28.88
N ASP A 10 -5.62 -4.33 -28.51
CA ASP A 10 -6.27 -5.65 -28.41
C ASP A 10 -6.17 -6.31 -27.02
N GLY A 11 -5.61 -5.59 -26.04
CA GLY A 11 -5.64 -5.99 -24.62
C GLY A 11 -4.93 -7.31 -24.27
N ARG A 12 -4.15 -7.90 -25.18
CA ARG A 12 -3.41 -9.14 -24.94
C ARG A 12 -2.00 -9.06 -25.52
N LEU A 13 -1.05 -8.67 -24.67
CA LEU A 13 0.37 -8.83 -24.96
C LEU A 13 0.72 -10.33 -24.98
N THR A 14 1.46 -10.77 -26.00
CA THR A 14 1.98 -12.14 -26.07
C THR A 14 3.12 -12.32 -25.05
N ASP A 15 3.39 -13.56 -24.63
CA ASP A 15 4.42 -13.85 -23.63
C ASP A 15 5.81 -13.35 -24.07
N ALA A 16 6.12 -13.43 -25.36
CA ALA A 16 7.37 -12.90 -25.92
C ALA A 16 7.48 -11.36 -25.87
N GLU A 17 6.35 -10.65 -25.94
CA GLU A 17 6.31 -9.19 -25.79
C GLU A 17 6.43 -8.77 -24.31
N ARG A 18 5.89 -9.58 -23.39
CA ARG A 18 6.08 -9.38 -21.94
C ARG A 18 7.54 -9.60 -21.53
N ASP A 19 8.19 -10.61 -22.08
CA ASP A 19 9.62 -10.88 -21.89
C ASP A 19 10.49 -9.75 -22.43
N ALA A 20 10.18 -9.25 -23.64
CA ALA A 20 10.91 -8.14 -24.26
C ALA A 20 10.74 -6.81 -23.49
N LEU A 21 9.64 -6.64 -22.74
CA LEU A 21 9.36 -5.49 -21.88
C LEU A 21 9.89 -5.66 -20.45
N GLY A 22 10.48 -6.80 -20.11
CA GLY A 22 11.00 -7.08 -18.76
C GLY A 22 9.89 -7.22 -17.70
N PHE A 23 8.65 -7.50 -18.10
CA PHE A 23 7.52 -7.54 -17.19
C PHE A 23 7.42 -8.87 -16.41
N LEU A 24 8.04 -9.96 -16.88
CA LEU A 24 7.93 -11.28 -16.25
C LEU A 24 9.20 -12.11 -16.45
N GLY A 25 10.26 -11.79 -15.69
CA GLY A 25 11.41 -12.68 -15.57
C GLY A 25 11.21 -13.68 -14.42
N ASP A 26 10.76 -14.89 -14.75
CA ASP A 26 10.95 -16.14 -13.99
C ASP A 26 10.62 -16.09 -12.48
N GLY A 27 9.32 -16.06 -12.15
CA GLY A 27 8.85 -16.11 -10.75
C GLY A 27 7.37 -15.84 -10.48
N ALA A 28 6.47 -15.94 -11.47
CA ALA A 28 5.03 -15.80 -11.23
C ALA A 28 4.45 -17.05 -10.53
N THR A 29 4.87 -17.28 -9.28
CA THR A 29 4.12 -18.07 -8.30
C THR A 29 3.21 -17.10 -7.57
N GLY A 30 1.98 -16.91 -8.02
CA GLY A 30 0.82 -16.43 -7.22
C GLY A 30 1.00 -15.29 -6.20
N GLU A 31 2.07 -14.49 -6.26
CA GLU A 31 2.41 -13.61 -5.15
C GLU A 31 1.72 -12.27 -5.31
N THR A 32 0.99 -11.86 -4.29
CA THR A 32 0.30 -10.58 -4.25
C THR A 32 1.21 -9.55 -3.60
N TYR A 33 1.53 -8.47 -4.31
CA TYR A 33 2.34 -7.39 -3.77
C TYR A 33 1.48 -6.38 -3.04
N TYR A 34 2.03 -5.75 -2.01
CA TYR A 34 1.29 -4.75 -1.25
C TYR A 34 2.15 -3.57 -0.77
N GLN A 35 1.45 -2.51 -0.40
CA GLN A 35 1.95 -1.35 0.33
C GLN A 35 1.15 -1.20 1.61
N VAL A 36 1.82 -0.78 2.68
CA VAL A 36 1.19 -0.40 3.94
C VAL A 36 1.69 0.98 4.31
N ASP A 37 0.77 1.91 4.51
CA ASP A 37 1.07 3.29 4.87
C ASP A 37 0.50 3.62 6.24
N PHE A 38 1.35 4.17 7.09
CA PHE A 38 0.96 4.77 8.36
C PHE A 38 0.99 6.29 8.21
N VAL A 39 -0.17 6.92 8.38
CA VAL A 39 -0.39 8.31 7.99
C VAL A 39 -1.13 9.10 9.05
N VAL A 40 -0.97 10.43 9.00
CA VAL A 40 -1.79 11.39 9.74
C VAL A 40 -3.06 11.67 8.94
N GLY A 41 -4.21 11.62 9.62
CA GLY A 41 -5.51 11.85 9.00
C GLY A 41 -6.15 10.58 8.42
N GLU A 42 -7.01 10.77 7.42
CA GLU A 42 -7.83 9.72 6.79
C GLU A 42 -7.04 8.94 5.72
N PRO A 43 -7.43 7.71 5.40
CA PRO A 43 -6.85 6.96 4.28
C PRO A 43 -7.22 7.58 2.92
N ILE A 44 -6.38 7.36 1.92
CA ILE A 44 -6.69 7.60 0.51
C ILE A 44 -7.18 6.29 -0.09
N GLU A 45 -8.48 6.05 -0.10
CA GLU A 45 -9.05 4.83 -0.72
C GLU A 45 -8.86 4.81 -2.25
N ASN A 46 -8.80 5.99 -2.87
CA ASN A 46 -8.65 6.12 -4.31
C ASN A 46 -7.41 6.92 -4.68
N LEU A 47 -6.33 6.20 -4.94
CA LEU A 47 -5.08 6.76 -5.43
C LEU A 47 -5.20 7.33 -6.87
N ARG A 48 -6.35 7.15 -7.54
CA ARG A 48 -6.69 7.83 -8.81
C ARG A 48 -7.34 9.18 -8.53
N GLY A 49 -6.57 10.25 -8.42
CA GLY A 49 -7.15 11.59 -8.32
C GLY A 49 -6.21 12.68 -7.81
N PRO A 50 -6.74 13.89 -7.52
CA PRO A 50 -5.95 15.00 -6.99
C PRO A 50 -5.36 14.70 -5.60
N ASN A 51 -5.88 13.70 -4.89
CA ASN A 51 -5.37 13.18 -3.63
C ASN A 51 -4.56 11.90 -3.85
N GLY A 52 -4.09 11.61 -5.06
CA GLY A 52 -3.62 10.28 -5.45
C GLY A 52 -2.36 9.76 -4.76
N THR A 53 -1.72 10.58 -3.92
CA THR A 53 -0.50 10.27 -3.18
C THR A 53 -0.54 11.00 -1.85
N TYR A 54 -0.11 10.37 -0.76
CA TYR A 54 0.15 11.09 0.48
C TYR A 54 1.27 12.10 0.29
N ARG A 55 1.15 13.24 0.95
CA ARG A 55 2.24 14.21 1.03
C ARG A 55 3.22 13.81 2.12
N ASN A 56 4.43 14.37 2.06
CA ASN A 56 5.48 14.09 3.05
C ASN A 56 5.12 14.59 4.46
N ASP A 57 4.17 15.50 4.61
CA ASP A 57 3.61 15.95 5.90
C ASP A 57 2.49 15.04 6.43
N GLU A 58 2.05 14.06 5.64
CA GLU A 58 0.97 13.12 6.01
C GLU A 58 1.54 11.70 6.26
N LEU A 59 2.58 11.29 5.53
CA LEU A 59 3.16 9.94 5.63
C LEU A 59 4.17 9.82 6.78
N LEU A 60 3.80 9.09 7.84
CA LEU A 60 4.68 8.78 8.96
C LEU A 60 5.63 7.63 8.62
N ARG A 61 5.11 6.50 8.14
CA ARG A 61 5.91 5.33 7.78
C ARG A 61 5.28 4.57 6.62
N PHE A 62 6.10 3.84 5.89
CA PHE A 62 5.63 2.93 4.85
C PHE A 62 6.35 1.59 4.92
N ALA A 63 5.69 0.55 4.42
CA ALA A 63 6.27 -0.76 4.16
C ALA A 63 5.74 -1.31 2.83
N HIS A 64 6.58 -2.05 2.12
CA HIS A 64 6.23 -2.80 0.92
C HIS A 64 6.64 -4.25 1.13
N GLY A 65 5.86 -5.16 0.55
CA GLY A 65 6.12 -6.59 0.60
C GLY A 65 5.32 -7.35 -0.46
N SER A 66 5.37 -8.67 -0.36
CA SER A 66 4.47 -9.58 -1.04
C SER A 66 4.05 -10.71 -0.09
N THR A 67 3.07 -11.52 -0.51
CA THR A 67 2.69 -12.75 0.19
C THR A 67 3.87 -13.72 0.36
N ALA A 68 4.84 -13.69 -0.55
CA ALA A 68 6.05 -14.51 -0.48
C ALA A 68 7.17 -13.88 0.37
N GLU A 69 7.35 -12.56 0.30
CA GLU A 69 8.35 -11.82 1.08
C GLU A 69 7.69 -10.66 1.85
N PRO A 70 7.36 -10.85 3.15
CA PRO A 70 6.47 -9.92 3.86
C PRO A 70 6.96 -8.47 3.98
N ILE A 71 8.28 -8.24 3.95
CA ILE A 71 8.88 -6.91 3.95
C ILE A 71 10.06 -6.92 2.99
N THR A 72 9.88 -6.32 1.82
CA THR A 72 10.95 -6.08 0.83
C THR A 72 11.59 -4.71 1.01
N ARG A 73 10.81 -3.74 1.49
CA ARG A 73 11.25 -2.36 1.77
C ARG A 73 10.41 -1.74 2.87
N ARG A 74 10.99 -0.84 3.67
CA ARG A 74 10.27 0.02 4.61
C ARG A 74 11.01 1.33 4.83
N SER A 75 10.34 2.32 5.43
CA SER A 75 10.99 3.56 5.83
C SER A 75 12.06 3.33 6.91
N GLU A 76 13.20 4.02 6.78
CA GLU A 76 14.21 4.08 7.84
C GLU A 76 13.83 5.17 8.82
N GLY A 77 13.01 4.81 9.82
CA GLY A 77 12.45 5.77 10.76
C GLY A 77 11.18 6.45 10.23
N GLU A 78 10.82 7.57 10.85
CA GLU A 78 9.68 8.38 10.45
C GLU A 78 10.04 9.23 9.23
N PHE A 79 9.16 9.17 8.24
CA PHE A 79 9.31 9.87 6.96
C PHE A 79 8.70 11.28 6.99
N ILE A 80 7.91 11.59 8.01
CA ILE A 80 7.19 12.85 8.12
C ILE A 80 8.17 14.03 8.19
N THR A 81 7.94 15.04 7.36
CA THR A 81 8.79 16.25 7.33
C THR A 81 8.25 17.39 8.19
N ASP A 82 7.04 17.26 8.72
CA ASP A 82 6.48 18.20 9.69
C ASP A 82 7.12 17.93 11.06
N GLU A 83 8.07 18.77 11.45
CA GLU A 83 8.77 18.69 12.75
C GLU A 83 7.79 18.74 13.94
N SER A 84 6.69 19.48 13.81
CA SER A 84 5.70 19.59 14.88
C SER A 84 4.88 18.32 15.06
N MET A 85 4.72 17.50 14.01
CA MET A 85 4.12 16.17 14.11
C MET A 85 5.15 15.12 14.53
N ALA A 86 6.38 15.21 14.04
CA ALA A 86 7.48 14.33 14.43
C ALA A 86 7.74 14.36 15.94
N ASP A 87 7.62 15.54 16.57
CA ASP A 87 7.79 15.66 18.03
C ASP A 87 6.61 15.05 18.82
N ARG A 88 5.44 14.84 18.20
CA ARG A 88 4.22 14.35 18.87
C ARG A 88 4.07 12.84 18.80
N ILE A 89 4.68 12.21 17.80
CA ILE A 89 4.48 10.79 17.50
C ILE A 89 5.82 10.09 17.44
N GLU A 90 5.99 9.10 18.31
CA GLU A 90 7.09 8.16 18.22
C GLU A 90 6.53 6.81 17.79
N SER A 91 6.88 6.36 16.58
CA SER A 91 6.35 5.15 15.97
C SER A 91 7.43 4.09 15.77
N ARG A 92 7.03 2.83 15.85
CA ARG A 92 7.87 1.67 15.53
C ARG A 92 7.74 1.31 14.05
N ASN A 93 8.68 0.49 13.59
CA ASN A 93 8.58 -0.08 12.24
C ASN A 93 7.29 -0.89 12.09
N ILE A 94 6.69 -0.82 10.91
CA ILE A 94 5.63 -1.73 10.51
C ILE A 94 6.20 -3.15 10.44
N THR A 95 5.48 -4.10 11.02
CA THR A 95 5.76 -5.54 10.99
C THR A 95 4.60 -6.27 10.33
N VAL A 96 4.90 -7.37 9.64
CA VAL A 96 3.89 -8.22 9.02
C VAL A 96 4.02 -9.63 9.56
N GLU A 97 2.92 -10.16 10.09
CA GLU A 97 2.82 -11.53 10.56
C GLU A 97 1.45 -12.10 10.17
N ASN A 98 1.44 -13.30 9.57
CA ASN A 98 0.21 -14.04 9.22
C ASN A 98 -0.82 -13.22 8.41
N GLY A 99 -0.38 -12.43 7.41
CA GLY A 99 -1.28 -11.63 6.58
C GLY A 99 -1.78 -10.34 7.23
N THR A 100 -1.30 -9.99 8.43
CA THR A 100 -1.67 -8.75 9.11
C THR A 100 -0.46 -7.83 9.25
N ALA A 101 -0.61 -6.57 8.84
CA ALA A 101 0.36 -5.53 9.13
C ALA A 101 0.02 -4.85 10.45
N THR A 102 1.04 -4.58 11.27
CA THR A 102 0.90 -3.98 12.59
C THR A 102 1.92 -2.86 12.77
N THR A 103 1.51 -1.77 13.41
CA THR A 103 2.42 -0.75 13.93
C THR A 103 2.02 -0.34 15.34
N THR A 104 3.03 -0.01 16.16
CA THR A 104 2.86 0.55 17.50
C THR A 104 3.48 1.93 17.53
N PHE A 105 2.78 2.88 18.13
CA PHE A 105 3.23 4.26 18.25
C PHE A 105 2.82 4.84 19.60
N THR A 106 3.44 5.95 19.98
CA THR A 106 3.16 6.71 21.19
C THR A 106 2.78 8.13 20.80
N VAL A 107 1.63 8.59 21.30
CA VAL A 107 1.20 9.98 21.23
C VAL A 107 1.70 10.71 22.46
N ALA A 108 2.37 11.86 22.26
CA ALA A 108 2.91 12.67 23.34
C ALA A 108 1.85 13.16 24.33
N ASP A 109 2.28 13.50 25.54
CA ASP A 109 1.41 13.96 26.63
C ASP A 109 0.67 15.26 26.27
N GLY A 110 -0.66 15.27 26.47
CA GLY A 110 -1.54 16.40 26.17
C GLY A 110 -1.91 16.55 24.71
N GLU A 111 -1.45 15.66 23.82
CA GLU A 111 -1.77 15.67 22.40
C GLU A 111 -2.93 14.72 22.06
N SER A 112 -3.61 15.04 20.96
CA SER A 112 -4.64 14.22 20.33
C SER A 112 -4.48 14.29 18.82
N VAL A 113 -4.44 13.14 18.15
CA VAL A 113 -4.19 13.05 16.71
C VAL A 113 -5.01 11.95 16.06
N THR A 114 -5.51 12.18 14.85
CA THR A 114 -6.09 11.12 14.01
C THR A 114 -5.00 10.49 13.18
N LEU A 115 -4.85 9.17 13.31
CA LEU A 115 -3.88 8.39 12.56
C LEU A 115 -4.57 7.20 11.90
N THR A 116 -4.00 6.80 10.77
CA THR A 116 -4.49 5.69 9.98
C THR A 116 -3.35 4.75 9.62
N LEU A 117 -3.60 3.46 9.72
CA LEU A 117 -2.84 2.43 9.02
C LEU A 117 -3.72 1.97 7.85
N ALA A 118 -3.18 1.96 6.64
CA ALA A 118 -3.91 1.55 5.43
C ALA A 118 -3.07 0.58 4.60
N SER A 119 -3.71 -0.43 4.00
CA SER A 119 -3.09 -1.39 3.10
C SER A 119 -3.63 -1.28 1.68
N TYR A 120 -2.75 -1.54 0.72
CA TYR A 120 -3.05 -1.48 -0.71
C TYR A 120 -2.41 -2.66 -1.43
N GLU A 121 -3.13 -3.24 -2.38
CA GLU A 121 -2.59 -4.19 -3.34
C GLU A 121 -1.87 -3.44 -4.47
N LYS A 122 -0.70 -3.95 -4.86
CA LYS A 122 0.14 -3.44 -5.95
C LYS A 122 0.13 -4.41 -7.12
N ILE A 123 0.18 -3.84 -8.32
CA ILE A 123 0.29 -4.59 -9.58
C ILE A 123 1.70 -5.21 -9.79
N GLY A 124 2.68 -4.87 -8.95
CA GLY A 124 4.03 -5.44 -9.05
C GLY A 124 4.96 -5.07 -7.89
N PRO A 125 6.22 -5.54 -7.93
CA PRO A 125 7.18 -5.41 -6.83
C PRO A 125 7.67 -3.96 -6.63
N GLY A 126 7.76 -3.17 -7.70
CA GLY A 126 8.22 -1.78 -7.64
C GLY A 126 7.14 -0.79 -7.19
N TRP A 127 7.56 0.38 -6.72
CA TRP A 127 6.71 1.58 -6.70
C TRP A 127 7.12 2.46 -7.89
N SER A 128 6.15 2.93 -8.66
CA SER A 128 6.36 4.01 -9.63
C SER A 128 5.15 4.95 -9.61
N PRO A 129 5.35 6.26 -9.88
CA PRO A 129 4.24 7.20 -9.99
C PRO A 129 3.21 6.81 -11.07
N GLU A 130 3.63 6.05 -12.09
CA GLU A 130 2.77 5.62 -13.20
C GLU A 130 1.81 4.48 -12.82
N THR A 131 2.20 3.66 -11.83
CA THR A 131 1.41 2.52 -11.35
C THR A 131 0.75 2.77 -9.99
N GLU A 132 1.07 3.86 -9.31
CA GLU A 132 0.51 4.23 -8.01
C GLU A 132 -1.01 4.32 -8.03
N ALA A 133 -1.55 4.99 -9.05
CA ALA A 133 -2.99 5.10 -9.26
C ALA A 133 -3.65 3.74 -9.61
N GLN A 134 -2.87 2.71 -9.89
CA GLN A 134 -3.37 1.38 -10.24
C GLN A 134 -3.43 0.45 -9.02
N GLN A 135 -2.95 0.91 -7.85
CA GLN A 135 -3.10 0.19 -6.60
C GLN A 135 -4.58 0.14 -6.17
N THR A 136 -4.96 -0.95 -5.51
CA THR A 136 -6.31 -1.19 -4.99
C THR A 136 -6.27 -1.10 -3.47
N PHE A 137 -7.14 -0.28 -2.88
CA PHE A 137 -7.29 -0.23 -1.42
C PHE A 137 -7.79 -1.58 -0.89
N VAL A 138 -7.20 -2.06 0.21
CA VAL A 138 -7.52 -3.36 0.82
C VAL A 138 -8.23 -3.15 2.16
N ASP A 139 -7.55 -2.54 3.13
CA ASP A 139 -8.08 -2.32 4.48
C ASP A 139 -7.51 -1.04 5.12
N SER A 140 -8.19 -0.53 6.16
CA SER A 140 -7.65 0.52 7.03
C SER A 140 -8.18 0.47 8.45
N ASP A 141 -7.34 0.85 9.40
CA ASP A 141 -7.74 1.17 10.78
C ASP A 141 -7.43 2.65 11.03
N THR A 142 -8.51 3.44 11.18
CA THR A 142 -8.47 4.90 11.35
C THR A 142 -9.11 5.29 12.66
N ARG A 143 -8.36 5.94 13.55
CA ARG A 143 -8.86 6.37 14.86
C ARG A 143 -8.18 7.65 15.33
N THR A 144 -8.87 8.39 16.19
CA THR A 144 -8.28 9.49 16.98
C THR A 144 -7.71 8.92 18.27
N PHE A 145 -6.43 9.22 18.52
CA PHE A 145 -5.65 8.74 19.65
C PHE A 145 -5.26 9.90 20.54
N GLU A 146 -5.60 9.78 21.82
CA GLU A 146 -5.08 10.64 22.88
C GLU A 146 -3.67 10.16 23.29
N SER A 147 -3.02 10.90 24.20
CA SER A 147 -1.70 10.55 24.76
C SER A 147 -1.57 9.09 25.20
N GLY A 148 -0.41 8.51 24.96
CA GLY A 148 -0.05 7.15 25.34
C GLY A 148 0.30 6.26 24.15
N THR A 149 0.62 5.00 24.44
CA THR A 149 1.01 4.00 23.44
C THR A 149 -0.20 3.25 22.89
N HIS A 150 -0.29 3.16 21.57
CA HIS A 150 -1.38 2.52 20.83
C HIS A 150 -0.85 1.61 19.73
N THR A 151 -1.75 0.78 19.22
CA THR A 151 -1.48 -0.15 18.12
C THR A 151 -2.61 -0.05 17.09
N LEU A 152 -2.21 -0.04 15.82
CA LEU A 152 -3.06 -0.18 14.65
C LEU A 152 -2.71 -1.47 13.91
N THR A 153 -3.71 -2.10 13.32
CA THR A 153 -3.59 -3.33 12.54
C THR A 153 -4.45 -3.25 11.29
N VAL A 154 -3.95 -3.79 10.17
CA VAL A 154 -4.73 -3.93 8.93
C VAL A 154 -4.47 -5.28 8.29
N ASP A 155 -5.48 -5.79 7.60
CA ASP A 155 -5.35 -6.98 6.78
C ASP A 155 -4.60 -6.66 5.48
N LEU A 156 -3.82 -7.64 4.99
CA LEU A 156 -3.09 -7.58 3.73
C LEU A 156 -3.80 -8.43 2.68
N PRO A 157 -3.60 -8.14 1.39
CA PRO A 157 -4.19 -8.96 0.36
C PRO A 157 -3.57 -10.36 0.39
N ASP A 158 -4.43 -11.37 0.41
CA ASP A 158 -4.04 -12.78 0.32
C ASP A 158 -3.75 -13.18 -1.14
N GLU A 159 -3.17 -14.36 -1.34
CA GLU A 159 -2.89 -14.92 -2.68
C GLU A 159 -4.16 -15.19 -3.51
N ASP A 160 -5.36 -15.09 -2.91
CA ASP A 160 -6.62 -15.58 -3.49
C ASP A 160 -7.72 -14.53 -3.72
N ASP A 161 -7.48 -13.22 -3.56
CA ASP A 161 -8.55 -12.22 -3.72
C ASP A 161 -8.74 -11.69 -5.16
N SER A 162 -8.47 -12.53 -6.16
CA SER A 162 -8.82 -12.27 -7.57
C SER A 162 -10.18 -12.85 -7.97
N SER A 163 -11.12 -13.03 -7.03
CA SER A 163 -12.46 -13.56 -7.32
C SER A 163 -13.54 -13.01 -6.39
N ALA A 164 -13.90 -11.74 -6.55
CA ALA A 164 -15.10 -11.20 -5.93
C ALA A 164 -15.88 -10.21 -6.83
N GLU A 165 -16.17 -10.59 -8.08
CA GLU A 165 -17.42 -10.17 -8.74
C GLU A 165 -17.89 -11.26 -9.72
N ASP A 166 -18.61 -12.27 -9.23
CA ASP A 166 -19.69 -12.86 -10.01
C ASP A 166 -20.86 -13.25 -9.09
N GLY A 167 -21.54 -12.22 -8.61
CA GLY A 167 -22.80 -12.32 -7.87
C GLY A 167 -23.98 -12.43 -8.83
N ASP A 168 -24.38 -13.68 -9.10
CA ASP A 168 -25.75 -14.18 -9.31
C ASP A 168 -26.84 -13.18 -9.77
N LYS A 169 -27.39 -13.41 -10.97
CA LYS A 169 -28.86 -13.34 -11.15
C LYS A 169 -29.36 -14.51 -11.99
N SER A 170 -29.74 -15.55 -11.27
CA SER A 170 -30.85 -16.44 -11.60
C SER A 170 -32.06 -15.69 -12.16
N ASN A 171 -32.54 -16.08 -13.34
CA ASN A 171 -33.97 -16.10 -13.70
C ASN A 171 -34.24 -17.09 -14.83
#